data_AF-A0A7J0GTD6-F1
#
_entry.id   AF-A0A7J0GTD6-F1
#
_cell.length_a   1.000
_cell.length_b   1.000
_cell.length_c   1.000
_cell.angle_alpha   90.00
_cell.angle_beta   90.00
_cell.angle_gamma   90.00
#
_symmetry.space_group_name_H-M   'P 1'
#
loop_
_entity.id
_entity.type
_entity.pdbx_description
1 polymer ?
#
loop_
_entity_poly.entity_id
_entity_poly.type
_entity_poly.pdbx_seq_one_letter_code
_entity_poly.pdbx_strand_id
1 'polypeptide(L)'
;MDSFTIFYFAKEEPNCRFVPLFPEEYIPSKVSFQKGLGQKFCQPSGTGIDLGFFELDELSRPSSGEDVFPLVISAETCSPSVSAVEQLGDPPPSSSSSPHMQITQAVIQKNNDNAFQVRVIKQILWVDEVRYELREIFGIGNSSAESFKDDDPGKECVICMTEPKDTAVLPCRHMCMCSECAKALRLQSNKCPICRQPIEELIEIKIDRADQ
;
A
#
# COMPACT_ATOMS: atom_id res chain seq x y z
N MET A 1 20.10 -1.01 -6.69
CA MET A 1 19.87 -1.26 -5.26
C MET A 1 18.57 -0.60 -4.90
N ASP A 2 17.71 -1.27 -4.16
CA ASP A 2 16.42 -0.72 -3.75
C ASP A 2 16.63 0.39 -2.72
N SER A 3 15.66 1.27 -2.57
CA SER A 3 15.81 2.44 -1.69
C SER A 3 14.51 2.87 -1.03
N PHE A 4 14.62 3.35 0.20
CA PHE A 4 13.54 4.02 0.92
C PHE A 4 13.83 5.52 0.98
N THR A 5 12.82 6.34 0.76
CA THR A 5 12.88 7.79 0.92
C THR A 5 11.73 8.24 1.81
N ILE A 6 12.04 9.05 2.83
CA ILE A 6 11.02 9.66 3.70
C ILE A 6 10.94 11.15 3.37
N PHE A 7 9.73 11.63 3.12
CA PHE A 7 9.42 13.03 2.93
C PHE A 7 8.50 13.52 4.04
N TYR A 8 8.77 14.72 4.53
CA TYR A 8 7.88 15.46 5.42
C TYR A 8 7.30 16.64 4.64
N PHE A 9 5.99 16.87 4.76
CA PHE A 9 5.26 17.91 4.03
C PHE A 9 5.63 17.96 2.55
N ALA A 10 5.29 16.89 1.83
CA ALA A 10 5.60 16.78 0.41
C ALA A 10 4.34 16.85 -0.45
N LYS A 11 4.49 17.56 -1.58
CA LYS A 11 3.48 17.67 -2.63
C LYS A 11 3.63 16.52 -3.63
N GLU A 12 2.54 15.83 -3.92
CA GLU A 12 2.49 14.89 -5.05
C GLU A 12 2.49 15.68 -6.37
N GLU A 13 3.35 15.25 -7.27
CA GLU A 13 3.46 15.72 -8.64
C GLU A 13 3.15 14.58 -9.63
N PRO A 14 3.02 14.87 -10.93
CA PRO A 14 2.87 13.83 -11.95
C PRO A 14 3.92 12.73 -11.81
N ASN A 15 3.54 11.51 -12.20
CA ASN A 15 4.36 10.31 -12.11
C ASN A 15 4.74 9.89 -10.68
N CYS A 16 3.87 10.23 -9.71
CA CYS A 16 4.07 9.92 -8.30
C CYS A 16 5.41 10.42 -7.75
N ARG A 17 5.87 11.56 -8.27
CA ARG A 17 7.03 12.28 -7.75
C ARG A 17 6.62 13.09 -6.53
N PHE A 18 7.48 13.16 -5.52
CA PHE A 18 7.23 13.95 -4.31
C PHE A 18 8.30 15.00 -4.12
N VAL A 19 7.86 16.25 -3.88
CA VAL A 19 8.75 17.40 -3.66
C VAL A 19 8.47 17.98 -2.27
N PRO A 20 9.50 18.12 -1.40
CA PRO A 20 9.31 18.73 -0.09
C PRO A 20 8.96 20.21 -0.24
N LEU A 21 8.01 20.70 0.56
CA LEU A 21 7.64 22.12 0.56
C LEU A 21 8.70 23.02 1.20
N PHE A 22 9.50 22.47 2.11
CA PHE A 22 10.53 23.19 2.87
C PHE A 22 11.93 22.59 2.63
N PRO A 23 12.48 22.68 1.40
CA PRO A 23 13.76 22.05 1.06
C PRO A 23 14.96 22.68 1.77
N GLU A 24 14.82 23.90 2.30
CA GLU A 24 15.85 24.61 3.07
C GLU A 24 15.96 24.08 4.51
N GLU A 25 14.84 23.61 5.07
CA GLU A 25 14.75 23.09 6.45
C GLU A 25 15.00 21.58 6.53
N TYR A 26 14.64 20.85 5.47
CA TYR A 26 14.76 19.41 5.41
C TYR A 26 15.07 18.89 4.01
N ILE A 27 16.09 18.05 3.93
CA ILE A 27 16.44 17.30 2.72
C ILE A 27 16.00 15.84 2.91
N PRO A 28 15.13 15.29 2.04
CA PRO A 28 14.70 13.90 2.12
C PRO A 28 15.88 12.92 2.19
N SER A 29 15.91 12.10 3.24
CA SER A 29 16.93 11.06 3.38
C SER A 29 16.55 9.85 2.52
N LYS A 30 17.38 9.55 1.51
CA LYS A 30 17.28 8.33 0.69
C LYS A 30 18.27 7.29 1.21
N VAL A 31 17.77 6.11 1.57
CA VAL A 31 18.58 5.03 2.12
C VAL A 31 18.45 3.78 1.26
N SER A 32 19.59 3.26 0.80
CA SER A 32 19.65 2.04 0.00
C SER A 32 19.63 0.78 0.86
N PHE A 33 19.02 -0.28 0.35
CA PHE A 33 18.98 -1.60 0.99
C PHE A 33 19.11 -2.73 -0.04
N GLN A 34 19.49 -3.92 0.44
CA GLN A 34 19.57 -5.12 -0.39
C GLN A 34 18.21 -5.79 -0.50
N LYS A 35 17.96 -6.55 -1.57
CA LYS A 35 16.72 -7.32 -1.67
C LYS A 35 16.57 -8.32 -0.51
N GLY A 36 15.36 -8.46 0.04
CA GLY A 36 15.09 -9.36 1.15
C GLY A 36 13.74 -9.08 1.82
N LEU A 37 13.15 -10.10 2.43
CA LEU A 37 11.88 -10.01 3.16
C LEU A 37 12.12 -9.66 4.63
N GLY A 38 11.12 -9.05 5.28
CA GLY A 38 11.16 -8.76 6.72
C GLY A 38 12.20 -7.72 7.16
N GLN A 39 12.75 -6.97 6.20
CA GLN A 39 13.72 -5.92 6.50
C GLN A 39 13.07 -4.79 7.30
N LYS A 40 13.81 -4.29 8.30
CA LYS A 40 13.41 -3.13 9.10
C LYS A 40 14.27 -1.95 8.73
N PHE A 41 13.61 -0.86 8.37
CA PHE A 41 14.26 0.41 8.14
C PHE A 41 14.25 1.24 9.43
N CYS A 42 15.41 1.81 9.77
CA CYS A 42 15.53 2.80 10.84
C CYS A 42 16.26 4.01 10.28
N GLN A 43 15.60 5.17 10.32
CA GLN A 43 16.24 6.42 9.93
C GLN A 43 17.39 6.74 10.91
N PRO A 44 18.59 7.08 10.42
CA PRO A 44 19.70 7.46 11.29
C PRO A 44 19.35 8.65 12.18
N SER A 45 19.80 8.63 13.45
CA SER A 45 19.58 9.75 14.36
C SER A 45 20.18 11.04 13.80
N GLY A 46 19.44 12.15 13.91
CA GLY A 46 19.86 13.47 13.40
C GLY A 46 19.57 13.74 11.93
N THR A 47 19.06 12.76 11.16
CA THR A 47 18.61 13.00 9.77
C THR A 47 17.10 13.19 9.66
N GLY A 48 16.39 13.11 10.79
CA GLY A 48 14.95 13.36 10.88
C GLY A 48 14.61 14.86 10.86
N ILE A 49 13.34 15.16 11.11
CA ILE A 49 12.84 16.53 11.24
C ILE A 49 12.36 16.75 12.68
N ASP A 50 12.51 17.98 13.17
CA ASP A 50 11.82 18.38 14.40
C ASP A 50 10.36 18.72 14.07
N LEU A 51 9.43 17.92 14.58
CA LEU A 51 8.00 18.13 14.34
C LEU A 51 7.47 19.37 15.06
N GLY A 52 8.22 19.94 16.01
CA GLY A 52 7.87 21.18 16.71
C GLY A 52 7.84 22.42 15.81
N PHE A 53 8.40 22.34 14.60
CA PHE A 53 8.32 23.42 13.61
C PHE A 53 6.92 23.58 12.99
N PHE A 54 6.06 22.57 13.09
CA PHE A 54 4.75 22.56 12.43
C PHE A 54 3.62 22.62 13.44
N GLU A 55 2.48 23.19 13.03
CA GLU A 55 1.28 23.12 13.85
C GLU A 55 0.74 21.67 13.89
N LEU A 56 0.28 21.24 15.06
CA LEU A 56 -0.26 19.89 15.28
C LEU A 56 -1.43 19.57 14.33
N ASP A 57 -2.22 20.58 13.99
CA ASP A 57 -3.36 20.44 13.09
C ASP A 57 -2.88 20.16 11.65
N GLU A 58 -1.79 20.80 11.21
CA GLU A 58 -1.17 20.58 9.89
C GLU A 58 -0.57 19.18 9.76
N LEU A 59 0.00 18.64 10.86
CA LEU A 59 0.51 17.26 10.88
C LEU A 59 -0.60 16.21 10.74
N SER A 60 -1.79 16.52 11.26
CA SER A 60 -2.88 15.56 11.42
C SER A 60 -3.81 15.44 10.20
N ARG A 61 -3.66 16.34 9.22
CA ARG A 61 -4.53 16.44 8.04
C ARG A 61 -3.71 16.71 6.77
N PRO A 62 -4.05 16.10 5.63
CA PRO A 62 -3.51 16.54 4.35
C PRO A 62 -4.03 17.95 4.02
N SER A 63 -3.25 18.74 3.29
CA SER A 63 -3.73 20.06 2.86
C SER A 63 -4.91 19.89 1.90
N SER A 64 -5.99 20.62 2.14
CA SER A 64 -7.19 20.53 1.30
C SER A 64 -6.93 21.28 0.00
N GLY A 65 -6.63 20.54 -1.09
CA GLY A 65 -6.60 21.08 -2.46
C GLY A 65 -5.22 21.14 -3.13
N GLU A 66 -4.11 20.84 -2.44
CA GLU A 66 -2.76 20.94 -3.02
C GLU A 66 -1.98 19.61 -3.11
N ASP A 67 -2.63 18.48 -2.83
CA ASP A 67 -2.02 17.14 -2.80
C ASP A 67 -0.74 17.08 -1.94
N VAL A 68 -0.75 17.79 -0.80
CA VAL A 68 0.34 17.80 0.18
C VAL A 68 0.02 16.86 1.33
N PHE A 69 1.01 16.03 1.67
CA PHE A 69 0.91 15.06 2.73
C PHE A 69 1.99 15.29 3.80
N PRO A 70 1.65 15.31 5.10
CA PRO A 70 2.61 15.53 6.18
C PRO A 70 3.73 14.48 6.24
N LEU A 71 3.43 13.23 5.88
CA LEU A 71 4.40 12.15 5.79
C LEU A 71 4.19 11.35 4.50
N VAL A 72 5.26 11.16 3.73
CA VAL A 72 5.29 10.26 2.58
C VAL A 72 6.49 9.33 2.72
N ILE A 73 6.26 8.02 2.59
CA ILE A 73 7.30 7.00 2.57
C ILE A 73 7.27 6.35 1.20
N SER A 74 8.35 6.49 0.43
CA SER A 74 8.51 5.88 -0.90
C SER A 74 9.53 4.76 -0.83
N ALA A 75 9.15 3.56 -1.23
CA ALA A 75 10.03 2.43 -1.46
C ALA A 75 10.18 2.24 -2.97
N GLU A 76 11.39 2.34 -3.49
CA GLU A 76 11.69 2.25 -4.92
C GLU A 76 12.56 1.03 -5.18
N THR A 77 12.17 0.25 -6.18
CA THR A 77 13.03 -0.80 -6.72
C THR A 77 13.86 -0.24 -7.87
N CYS A 78 15.17 -0.46 -7.83
CA CYS A 78 16.02 -0.15 -8.97
C CYS A 78 16.28 -1.45 -9.72
N SER A 79 15.70 -1.59 -10.91
CA SER A 79 16.11 -2.64 -11.83
C SER A 79 17.60 -2.43 -12.17
N PRO A 80 18.44 -3.48 -12.12
CA PRO A 80 19.78 -3.35 -12.64
C PRO A 80 19.65 -3.07 -14.14
N SER A 81 20.06 -1.88 -14.58
CA SER A 81 20.41 -1.71 -15.98
C SER A 81 21.45 -2.79 -16.28
N VAL A 82 21.19 -3.61 -17.30
CA VAL A 82 22.19 -4.56 -17.80
C VAL A 82 23.45 -3.74 -18.03
N SER A 83 24.47 -4.02 -17.24
CA SER A 83 25.72 -3.27 -17.29
C SER A 83 26.24 -3.30 -18.71
N ALA A 84 26.66 -2.14 -19.21
CA ALA A 84 27.25 -1.97 -20.51
C ALA A 84 28.31 -3.05 -20.77
N VAL A 85 27.95 -4.08 -21.52
CA VAL A 85 28.92 -4.89 -22.24
C VAL A 85 29.09 -4.17 -23.56
N GLU A 86 30.29 -3.63 -23.77
CA GLU A 86 30.72 -3.08 -25.05
C GLU A 86 30.43 -4.09 -26.17
N GLN A 87 29.36 -3.90 -26.92
CA GLN A 87 29.20 -4.50 -28.23
C GLN A 87 28.91 -3.38 -29.22
N LEU A 88 29.88 -3.18 -30.12
CA LEU A 88 29.72 -2.45 -31.37
C LEU A 88 28.56 -3.09 -32.15
N GLY A 89 27.39 -2.45 -32.10
CA GLY A 89 26.18 -2.85 -32.81
C GLY A 89 25.04 -1.94 -32.34
N ASP A 90 24.17 -1.54 -33.25
CA ASP A 90 23.13 -0.50 -33.06
C ASP A 90 22.45 -0.53 -31.68
N PRO A 91 22.15 0.65 -31.08
CA PRO A 91 21.55 0.72 -29.76
C PRO A 91 20.21 -0.03 -29.75
N PRO A 92 19.99 -1.00 -28.85
CA PRO A 92 18.67 -1.57 -28.66
C PRO A 92 17.72 -0.45 -28.23
N PRO A 93 16.42 -0.50 -28.61
CA PRO A 93 15.46 0.48 -28.16
C PRO A 93 15.52 0.53 -26.64
N SER A 94 15.76 1.73 -26.11
CA SER A 94 15.96 2.04 -24.70
C SER A 94 14.78 1.54 -23.87
N SER A 95 14.84 0.28 -23.41
CA SER A 95 13.95 -0.20 -22.37
C SER A 95 14.50 0.29 -21.03
N SER A 96 14.42 1.60 -20.79
CA SER A 96 14.53 2.14 -19.44
C SER A 96 13.31 1.65 -18.68
N SER A 97 13.43 0.50 -18.03
CA SER A 97 12.39 0.00 -17.11
C SER A 97 12.19 1.08 -16.04
N SER A 98 11.01 1.69 -16.01
CA SER A 98 10.67 2.66 -14.98
C SER A 98 10.71 1.98 -13.61
N PRO A 99 11.21 2.65 -12.56
CA PRO A 99 11.30 2.05 -11.25
C PRO A 99 9.90 1.71 -10.74
N HIS A 100 9.73 0.53 -10.15
CA HIS A 100 8.49 0.22 -9.44
C HIS A 100 8.58 0.86 -8.06
N MET A 101 7.52 1.54 -7.65
CA MET A 101 7.48 2.25 -6.37
C MET A 101 6.26 1.85 -5.56
N GLN A 102 6.46 1.64 -4.26
CA GLN A 102 5.38 1.57 -3.29
C GLN A 102 5.44 2.81 -2.40
N ILE A 103 4.38 3.60 -2.44
CA ILE A 103 4.31 4.88 -1.74
C ILE A 103 3.22 4.80 -0.68
N THR A 104 3.54 5.22 0.53
CA THR A 104 2.59 5.37 1.63
C THR A 104 2.47 6.85 1.98
N GLN A 105 1.28 7.41 1.79
CA GLN A 105 0.92 8.76 2.22
C GLN A 105 0.21 8.68 3.57
N ALA A 106 0.66 9.47 4.53
CA ALA A 106 0.20 9.41 5.91
C ALA A 106 0.16 10.78 6.57
N VAL A 107 -0.54 10.83 7.70
CA VAL A 107 -0.53 11.95 8.65
C VAL A 107 0.08 11.52 9.96
N ILE A 108 0.55 12.49 10.72
CA ILE A 108 1.13 12.30 12.04
C ILE A 108 0.14 12.89 13.05
N GLN A 109 -0.29 12.08 14.01
CA GLN A 109 -1.24 12.47 15.05
C GLN A 109 -0.55 12.42 16.40
N LYS A 110 -0.88 13.35 17.29
CA LYS A 110 -0.41 13.32 18.67
C LYS A 110 -1.50 12.73 19.55
N ASN A 111 -1.17 11.66 20.25
CA ASN A 111 -2.06 11.00 21.20
C ASN A 111 -2.06 11.76 22.55
N ASN A 112 -3.04 11.44 23.41
CA ASN A 112 -3.19 12.07 24.72
C ASN A 112 -1.94 11.92 25.62
N ASP A 113 -1.16 10.86 25.41
CA ASP A 113 0.09 10.59 26.14
C ASP A 113 1.30 11.38 25.58
N ASN A 114 1.07 12.40 24.76
CA ASN A 114 2.08 13.16 24.01
C ASN A 114 2.92 12.33 23.00
N ALA A 115 2.61 11.05 22.79
CA ALA A 115 3.25 10.23 21.78
C ALA A 115 2.69 10.51 20.39
N PHE A 116 3.56 10.51 19.37
CA PHE A 116 3.14 10.62 17.98
C PHE A 116 2.82 9.25 17.38
N GLN A 117 1.73 9.19 16.62
CA GLN A 117 1.29 8.02 15.88
C GLN A 117 1.10 8.37 14.41
N VAL A 118 1.55 7.49 13.52
CA VAL A 118 1.34 7.62 12.08
C VAL A 118 0.01 6.96 11.72
N ARG A 119 -0.83 7.67 10.98
CA ARG A 119 -2.05 7.13 10.38
C ARG A 119 -1.93 7.17 8.86
N VAL A 120 -1.95 5.99 8.24
CA VAL A 120 -1.94 5.85 6.78
C VAL A 120 -3.24 6.39 6.20
N ILE A 121 -3.12 7.24 5.18
CA ILE A 121 -4.26 7.76 4.42
C ILE A 121 -4.43 6.95 3.14
N LYS A 122 -3.31 6.69 2.48
CA LYS A 122 -3.31 6.13 1.13
C LYS A 122 -2.04 5.33 0.90
N GLN A 123 -2.18 4.23 0.18
CA GLN A 123 -1.05 3.51 -0.38
C GLN A 123 -1.19 3.46 -1.90
N ILE A 124 -0.06 3.60 -2.59
CA ILE A 124 0.01 3.68 -4.04
C ILE A 124 1.10 2.71 -4.51
N LEU A 125 0.81 1.95 -5.56
CA LEU A 125 1.80 1.23 -6.36
C LEU A 125 1.96 1.96 -7.69
N TRP A 126 3.19 2.30 -8.03
CA TRP A 126 3.58 2.81 -9.32
C TRP A 126 4.35 1.72 -10.06
N VAL A 127 3.77 1.21 -11.14
CA VAL A 127 4.30 0.06 -11.90
C VAL A 127 4.08 0.34 -13.37
N ASP A 128 5.13 0.22 -14.19
CA ASP A 128 5.06 0.42 -15.65
C ASP A 128 4.34 1.71 -16.06
N GLU A 129 4.64 2.81 -15.36
CA GLU A 129 4.03 4.13 -15.56
C GLU A 129 2.53 4.23 -15.23
N VAL A 130 1.98 3.21 -14.58
CA VAL A 130 0.58 3.17 -14.13
C VAL A 130 0.52 3.32 -12.62
N ARG A 131 -0.39 4.20 -12.18
CA ARG A 131 -0.69 4.48 -10.77
C ARG A 131 -1.85 3.60 -10.30
N TYR A 132 -1.59 2.75 -9.31
CA TYR A 132 -2.59 1.92 -8.65
C TYR A 132 -2.75 2.39 -7.19
N GLU A 133 -3.97 2.72 -6.80
CA GLU A 133 -4.30 2.99 -5.39
C GLU A 133 -4.64 1.66 -4.70
N LEU A 134 -3.89 1.28 -3.67
CA LEU A 134 -4.20 0.09 -2.89
C LEU A 134 -5.40 0.38 -2.01
N ARG A 135 -6.33 -0.56 -2.01
CA ARG A 135 -7.50 -0.53 -1.16
C ARG A 135 -7.58 -1.83 -0.40
N GLU A 136 -7.90 -1.72 0.88
CA GLU A 136 -8.16 -2.88 1.71
C GLU A 136 -9.39 -3.64 1.20
N ILE A 137 -9.33 -4.96 1.36
CA ILE A 137 -10.44 -5.86 1.15
C ILE A 137 -11.02 -6.20 2.51
N PHE A 138 -12.31 -5.92 2.69
CA PHE A 138 -12.99 -6.14 3.95
C PHE A 138 -13.31 -7.62 4.11
N GLY A 139 -13.05 -8.18 5.29
CA GLY A 139 -13.28 -9.59 5.56
C GLY A 139 -12.07 -10.49 5.29
N ILE A 140 -10.94 -9.93 4.84
CA ILE A 140 -9.62 -10.57 4.97
C ILE A 140 -9.15 -10.32 6.41
N GLY A 141 -9.31 -11.30 7.29
CA GLY A 141 -8.85 -11.19 8.68
C GLY A 141 -7.35 -10.94 8.73
N ASN A 142 -6.93 -9.91 9.48
CA ASN A 142 -5.52 -9.68 9.76
C ASN A 142 -5.04 -10.85 10.63
N SER A 143 -4.30 -11.78 10.02
CA SER A 143 -3.69 -12.91 10.73
C SER A 143 -2.47 -12.41 11.51
N SER A 144 -2.64 -11.45 12.42
CA SER A 144 -1.66 -11.24 13.48
C SER A 144 -1.55 -12.55 14.24
N ALA A 145 -0.32 -13.06 14.35
CA ALA A 145 0.06 -14.41 14.73
C ALA A 145 -0.30 -14.83 16.18
N GLU A 146 -1.54 -14.64 16.63
CA GLU A 146 -2.02 -14.98 17.98
C GLU A 146 -3.50 -15.43 17.92
N SER A 147 -3.79 -16.51 17.17
CA SER A 147 -4.84 -17.51 17.51
C SER A 147 -4.98 -18.54 16.40
N PHE A 148 -4.14 -19.58 16.44
CA PHE A 148 -4.42 -20.85 15.77
C PHE A 148 -5.51 -21.60 16.56
N LYS A 149 -6.74 -21.09 16.51
CA LYS A 149 -7.92 -21.91 16.74
C LYS A 149 -8.56 -22.14 15.37
N ASP A 150 -8.68 -23.41 15.02
CA ASP A 150 -9.27 -23.90 13.78
C ASP A 150 -10.77 -23.50 13.66
N ASP A 151 -11.39 -23.12 14.79
CA ASP A 151 -12.77 -22.64 14.90
C ASP A 151 -12.88 -21.10 14.89
N ASP A 152 -12.29 -20.41 13.91
CA ASP A 152 -12.65 -19.00 13.68
C ASP A 152 -13.80 -18.91 12.67
N PRO A 153 -15.07 -18.81 13.11
CA PRO A 153 -16.22 -18.67 12.21
C PRO A 153 -16.15 -17.42 11.33
N GLY A 154 -15.21 -16.51 11.63
CA GLY A 154 -14.89 -15.35 10.80
C GLY A 154 -14.24 -15.66 9.46
N LYS A 155 -13.80 -16.90 9.17
CA LYS A 155 -13.07 -17.25 7.93
C LYS A 155 -13.89 -17.98 6.87
N GLU A 156 -15.07 -18.48 7.23
CA GLU A 156 -15.93 -19.27 6.34
C GLU A 156 -16.88 -18.40 5.51
N CYS A 157 -17.26 -18.90 4.35
CA CYS A 157 -18.25 -18.29 3.48
C CYS A 157 -19.57 -18.10 4.23
N VAL A 158 -20.10 -16.87 4.24
CA VAL A 158 -21.36 -16.55 4.95
C VAL A 158 -22.62 -17.18 4.34
N ILE A 159 -22.49 -17.88 3.22
CA ILE A 159 -23.60 -18.51 2.49
C ILE A 159 -23.62 -20.01 2.79
N CYS A 160 -22.53 -20.73 2.52
CA CYS A 160 -22.48 -22.18 2.77
C CYS A 160 -21.98 -22.54 4.18
N MET A 161 -21.27 -21.63 4.87
CA MET A 161 -20.67 -21.87 6.18
C MET A 161 -19.81 -23.15 6.20
N THR A 162 -19.04 -23.38 5.14
CA THR A 162 -18.23 -24.62 5.00
C THR A 162 -16.93 -24.32 4.26
N GLU A 163 -17.02 -23.65 3.11
CA GLU A 163 -15.84 -23.28 2.33
C GLU A 163 -15.23 -21.97 2.83
N PRO A 164 -13.90 -21.78 2.74
CA PRO A 164 -13.26 -20.53 3.11
C PRO A 164 -13.71 -19.38 2.19
N LYS A 165 -13.61 -18.15 2.70
CA LYS A 165 -13.76 -16.96 1.86
C LYS A 165 -12.57 -16.88 0.91
N ASP A 166 -12.84 -16.82 -0.38
CA ASP A 166 -11.83 -16.66 -1.45
C ASP A 166 -12.23 -15.58 -2.47
N THR A 167 -13.43 -15.00 -2.35
CA THR A 167 -13.97 -14.13 -3.40
C THR A 167 -14.35 -12.75 -2.86
N ALA A 168 -13.71 -11.71 -3.42
CA ALA A 168 -14.01 -10.32 -3.15
C ALA A 168 -15.04 -9.77 -4.15
N VAL A 169 -16.02 -9.01 -3.63
CA VAL A 169 -17.04 -8.34 -4.43
C VAL A 169 -16.61 -6.93 -4.79
N LEU A 170 -16.66 -6.54 -6.07
CA LEU A 170 -16.47 -5.16 -6.48
C LEU A 170 -17.81 -4.46 -6.79
N PRO A 171 -17.91 -3.15 -6.47
CA PRO A 171 -16.83 -2.26 -6.00
C PRO A 171 -16.74 -2.15 -4.46
N CYS A 172 -17.58 -2.86 -3.71
CA CYS A 172 -17.66 -2.71 -2.24
C CYS A 172 -16.52 -3.38 -1.46
N ARG A 173 -15.72 -4.24 -2.12
CA ARG A 173 -14.55 -4.96 -1.61
C ARG A 173 -14.81 -5.90 -0.43
N HIS A 174 -16.05 -6.34 -0.23
CA HIS A 174 -16.34 -7.38 0.78
C HIS A 174 -15.94 -8.75 0.25
N MET A 175 -15.01 -9.39 0.94
CA MET A 175 -14.67 -10.80 0.78
C MET A 175 -15.40 -11.59 1.86
N CYS A 176 -16.53 -12.18 1.49
CA CYS A 176 -17.46 -12.80 2.44
C CYS A 176 -17.94 -14.18 1.99
N MET A 177 -17.53 -14.65 0.81
CA MET A 177 -18.02 -15.91 0.26
C MET A 177 -16.93 -16.67 -0.50
N CYS A 178 -17.17 -17.96 -0.68
CA CYS A 178 -16.40 -18.79 -1.60
C CYS A 178 -16.84 -18.53 -3.05
N SER A 179 -16.00 -18.92 -3.99
CA SER A 179 -16.16 -18.68 -5.43
C SER A 179 -17.40 -19.35 -6.01
N GLU A 180 -17.75 -20.55 -5.52
CA GLU A 180 -18.97 -21.25 -5.91
C GLU A 180 -20.24 -20.50 -5.49
N CYS A 181 -20.30 -20.08 -4.22
CA CYS A 181 -21.43 -19.30 -3.71
C CYS A 181 -21.53 -17.93 -4.40
N ALA A 182 -20.39 -17.30 -4.72
CA ALA A 182 -20.37 -16.03 -5.44
C ALA A 182 -20.98 -16.12 -6.84
N LYS A 183 -20.63 -17.17 -7.59
CA LYS A 183 -21.19 -17.44 -8.93
C LYS A 183 -22.69 -17.67 -8.86
N ALA A 184 -23.16 -18.47 -7.90
CA ALA A 184 -24.60 -18.70 -7.70
C ALA A 184 -25.34 -17.41 -7.31
N LEU A 185 -24.79 -16.62 -6.38
CA LEU A 185 -25.40 -15.38 -5.90
C LEU A 185 -25.53 -14.33 -7.02
N ARG A 186 -24.55 -14.26 -7.93
CA ARG A 186 -24.56 -13.36 -9.09
C ARG A 186 -25.75 -13.63 -10.01
N LEU A 187 -26.16 -14.89 -10.16
CA LEU A 187 -27.32 -15.27 -10.99
C LEU A 187 -28.66 -15.05 -10.30
N GLN A 188 -28.71 -15.09 -8.97
CA GLN A 188 -29.96 -14.98 -8.20
C GLN A 188 -30.30 -13.54 -7.83
N SER A 189 -29.43 -12.86 -7.10
CA SER A 189 -29.71 -11.53 -6.53
C SER A 189 -28.78 -10.45 -7.05
N ASN A 190 -27.57 -10.82 -7.48
CA ASN A 190 -26.51 -9.90 -7.90
C ASN A 190 -26.21 -8.78 -6.88
N LYS A 191 -26.30 -9.06 -5.57
CA LYS A 191 -26.02 -8.11 -4.49
C LYS A 191 -25.06 -8.70 -3.46
N CYS A 192 -24.16 -7.88 -2.95
CA CYS A 192 -23.26 -8.25 -1.86
C CYS A 192 -24.06 -8.65 -0.59
N PRO A 193 -23.77 -9.79 0.07
CA PRO A 193 -24.45 -10.19 1.31
C PRO A 193 -24.26 -9.22 2.47
N ILE A 194 -23.14 -8.50 2.52
CA ILE A 194 -22.77 -7.62 3.63
C ILE A 194 -23.43 -6.25 3.49
N CYS A 195 -23.20 -5.56 2.36
CA CYS A 195 -23.66 -4.19 2.18
C CYS A 195 -24.83 -4.02 1.19
N ARG A 196 -25.29 -5.11 0.56
CA ARG A 196 -26.38 -5.14 -0.44
C ARG A 196 -26.11 -4.33 -1.71
N GLN A 197 -24.90 -3.81 -1.89
CA GLN A 197 -24.48 -3.13 -3.11
C GLN A 197 -24.50 -4.10 -4.30
N PRO A 198 -24.92 -3.67 -5.50
CA PRO A 198 -24.87 -4.50 -6.70
C PRO A 198 -23.46 -5.01 -6.99
N ILE A 199 -23.35 -6.25 -7.45
CA ILE A 199 -22.08 -6.86 -7.84
C ILE A 199 -21.79 -6.44 -9.29
N GLU A 200 -20.67 -5.75 -9.47
CA GLU A 200 -20.16 -5.40 -10.80
C GLU A 200 -19.18 -6.48 -11.27
N GLU A 201 -18.21 -6.81 -10.41
CA GLU A 201 -17.15 -7.78 -10.68
C GLU A 201 -16.90 -8.65 -9.43
N LEU A 202 -16.38 -9.86 -9.68
CA LEU A 202 -15.94 -10.80 -8.65
C LEU A 202 -14.47 -11.10 -8.89
N ILE A 203 -13.65 -10.97 -7.85
CA ILE A 203 -12.23 -11.33 -7.89
C ILE A 203 -12.02 -12.53 -6.98
N GLU A 204 -11.56 -13.63 -7.56
CA GLU A 204 -11.11 -14.81 -6.82
C GLU A 204 -9.65 -14.58 -6.38
N ILE A 205 -9.39 -14.78 -5.09
CA ILE A 205 -8.10 -14.59 -4.45
C ILE A 205 -7.68 -15.95 -3.90
N LYS A 206 -6.61 -16.49 -4.49
CA LYS A 206 -6.00 -17.72 -4.00
C LYS A 206 -5.25 -17.41 -2.72
N ILE A 207 -5.76 -17.91 -1.60
CA ILE A 207 -5.04 -17.88 -0.33
C ILE A 207 -4.25 -19.19 -0.28
N ASP A 208 -2.94 -19.10 -0.49
CA ASP A 208 -2.05 -20.23 -0.22
C ASP A 208 -2.14 -20.52 1.28
N ARG A 209 -2.79 -21.63 1.62
CA ARG A 209 -2.69 -22.19 2.95
C ARG A 209 -1.24 -22.60 3.07
N ALA A 210 -0.47 -21.92 3.93
CA ALA A 210 0.78 -22.50 4.39
C ALA A 210 0.44 -23.92 4.87
N ASP A 211 0.97 -24.91 4.16
CA ASP A 211 0.74 -26.32 4.49
C ASP A 211 1.01 -26.52 5.99
N GLN A 212 0.08 -27.24 6.63
CA GLN A 212 0.10 -27.59 8.05
C GLN A 212 1.44 -28.18 8.50
#